data_AF-A0A7L5YS97-F1
#
_entry.id   AF-A0A7L5YS97-F1
#
_cell.length_a   1.000
_cell.length_b   1.000
_cell.length_c   1.000
_cell.angle_alpha   90.00
_cell.angle_beta   90.00
_cell.angle_gamma   90.00
#
_symmetry.space_group_name_H-M   'P 1'
#
loop_
_entity.id
_entity.type
_entity.pdbx_description
1 polymer ?
#
loop_
_entity_poly.entity_id
_entity_poly.type
_entity_poly.pdbx_seq_one_letter_code
_entity_poly.pdbx_strand_id
1 'polypeptide(L)' 'MPDLWKVDLHCHTWYSRDCLMDLRTVVDRALALGLNKVAITEHNNLAGALPQTVCARPVHRW' A
#
# COMPACT_ATOMS: atom_id res chain seq x y z
N MET A 1 1.53 25.15 10.09
CA MET A 1 0.90 23.88 10.50
C MET A 1 1.51 22.81 9.63
N PRO A 2 2.00 21.67 10.16
CA PRO A 2 2.51 20.61 9.29
C PRO A 2 1.42 20.20 8.29
N ASP A 3 1.83 19.86 7.07
CA ASP A 3 0.90 19.41 6.03
C ASP A 3 0.09 18.21 6.54
N LEU A 4 -1.24 18.31 6.48
CA LEU A 4 -2.13 17.23 6.91
C LEU A 4 -2.02 16.08 5.91
N TRP A 5 -1.54 14.92 6.36
CA TRP A 5 -1.44 13.74 5.51
C TRP A 5 -2.83 13.15 5.22
N LYS A 6 -3.13 12.95 3.94
CA LYS A 6 -4.23 12.12 3.47
C LYS A 6 -3.73 10.67 3.40
N VAL A 7 -4.23 9.80 4.29
CA VAL A 7 -3.75 8.43 4.43
C VAL A 7 -4.89 7.42 4.41
N ASP A 8 -4.60 6.22 3.91
CA ASP A 8 -5.44 5.03 4.08
C ASP A 8 -4.70 4.03 4.98
N LEU A 9 -5.37 3.53 6.00
CA LEU A 9 -4.78 2.65 7.03
C LEU A 9 -5.34 1.22 6.97
N HIS A 10 -6.17 0.89 5.98
CA HIS A 10 -6.77 -0.43 5.84
C HIS A 10 -6.87 -0.82 4.37
N CYS A 11 -5.84 -1.48 3.85
CA CYS A 11 -5.78 -1.89 2.46
C CYS A 11 -5.25 -3.32 2.32
N HIS A 12 -5.94 -4.14 1.54
CA HIS A 12 -5.55 -5.52 1.25
C HIS A 12 -4.88 -5.62 -0.12
N THR A 13 -4.02 -6.63 -0.29
CA THR A 13 -3.50 -7.01 -1.61
C THR A 13 -3.88 -8.46 -1.93
N TRP A 14 -3.41 -9.00 -3.04
CA TRP A 14 -3.48 -10.42 -3.41
C TRP A 14 -3.04 -11.39 -2.31
N TYR A 15 -2.25 -10.93 -1.32
CA TYR A 15 -1.88 -11.73 -0.14
C TYR A 15 -3.01 -11.88 0.90
N SER A 16 -4.17 -11.27 0.65
CA SER A 16 -5.43 -11.49 1.32
C SER A 16 -6.39 -12.30 0.46
N ARG A 17 -7.15 -13.18 1.12
CA ARG A 17 -8.07 -14.13 0.45
C ARG A 17 -9.19 -13.50 -0.37
N ASP A 18 -9.47 -12.21 -0.18
CA ASP A 18 -10.60 -11.48 -0.75
C ASP A 18 -10.17 -10.33 -1.68
N CYS A 19 -8.87 -10.17 -1.94
CA CYS A 19 -8.37 -9.11 -2.80
C CYS A 19 -7.59 -9.70 -3.99
N LEU A 20 -7.78 -9.10 -5.15
CA LEU A 20 -7.15 -9.53 -6.41
C LEU A 20 -6.02 -8.59 -6.85
N MET A 21 -5.81 -7.47 -6.15
CA MET A 21 -4.85 -6.44 -6.57
C MET A 21 -3.44 -6.76 -6.07
N ASP A 22 -2.47 -6.78 -6.97
CA ASP A 22 -1.05 -6.83 -6.56
C ASP A 22 -0.61 -5.52 -5.89
N LEU A 23 0.52 -5.57 -5.19
CA LEU A 23 1.02 -4.42 -4.40
C LEU A 23 1.31 -3.19 -5.28
N ARG A 24 1.76 -3.39 -6.53
CA ARG A 24 2.06 -2.30 -7.46
C ARG A 24 0.78 -1.57 -7.87
N THR A 25 -0.26 -2.31 -8.18
CA THR A 25 -1.59 -1.80 -8.53
C THR A 25 -2.20 -1.00 -7.39
N VAL A 26 -2.09 -1.51 -6.16
CA VAL A 26 -2.52 -0.79 -4.94
C VAL A 26 -1.80 0.54 -4.79
N VAL A 27 -0.46 0.54 -4.94
CA VAL A 27 0.37 1.76 -4.86
C VAL A 27 0.03 2.76 -5.96
N ASP A 28 -0.09 2.31 -7.22
CA ASP A 28 -0.46 3.17 -8.34
C ASP A 28 -1.85 3.79 -8.13
N ARG A 29 -2.80 3.02 -7.57
CA ARG A 29 -4.13 3.51 -7.23
C ARG A 29 -4.10 4.53 -6.09
N ALA A 30 -3.32 4.29 -5.03
CA ALA A 30 -3.17 5.21 -3.90
C ALA A 30 -2.63 6.59 -4.37
N LEU A 31 -1.63 6.58 -5.25
CA LEU A 31 -1.08 7.80 -5.87
C LEU A 31 -2.12 8.51 -6.73
N ALA A 32 -2.87 7.78 -7.57
CA ALA A 32 -3.92 8.36 -8.40
C ALA A 32 -5.07 9.00 -7.57
N LEU A 33 -5.28 8.53 -6.34
CA LEU A 33 -6.24 9.09 -5.39
C LEU A 33 -5.67 10.26 -4.55
N GLY A 34 -4.39 10.58 -4.73
CA GLY A 34 -3.69 11.62 -3.98
C GLY A 34 -3.44 11.27 -2.52
N LEU A 35 -3.31 9.98 -2.18
CA LEU A 35 -2.90 9.56 -0.84
C LEU A 35 -1.41 9.82 -0.65
N ASN A 36 -1.04 10.39 0.50
CA ASN A 36 0.35 10.56 0.91
C ASN A 36 0.94 9.23 1.40
N LYS A 37 0.11 8.37 2.02
CA LYS A 37 0.52 7.06 2.56
C LYS A 37 -0.64 6.06 2.46
N VAL A 38 -0.29 4.80 2.34
CA VAL A 38 -1.22 3.65 2.44
C VAL A 38 -0.58 2.58 3.33
N ALA A 39 -1.34 2.05 4.28
CA ALA A 39 -0.94 0.89 5.08
C ALA A 39 -1.55 -0.38 4.50
N ILE A 40 -0.72 -1.40 4.32
CA ILE A 40 -1.17 -2.73 3.88
C ILE A 40 -1.45 -3.59 5.12
N THR A 41 -2.66 -4.11 5.21
CA THR A 41 -3.18 -4.83 6.38
C THR A 41 -3.79 -6.16 5.93
N GLU A 42 -2.97 -7.18 5.71
CA GLU A 42 -3.48 -8.46 5.20
C GLU A 42 -4.32 -9.23 6.24
N HIS A 43 -5.09 -10.21 5.76
CA HIS A 43 -5.81 -11.16 6.61
C HIS A 43 -4.85 -12.07 7.38
N ASN A 44 -4.52 -11.66 8.62
CA ASN A 44 -3.74 -12.44 9.60
C ASN A 44 -2.41 -12.98 9.06
N ASN A 45 -1.76 -12.27 8.14
CA ASN A 45 -0.47 -12.67 7.58
C ASN A 45 0.40 -11.47 7.19
N LEU A 46 1.67 -11.73 6.87
CA LEU A 46 2.66 -10.71 6.49
C LEU A 46 3.31 -10.99 5.13
N ALA A 47 2.70 -11.81 4.27
CA ALA A 47 3.33 -12.24 3.00
C ALA A 47 3.61 -11.06 2.05
N GLY A 48 2.76 -10.03 2.07
CA GLY A 48 2.96 -8.79 1.30
C GLY A 48 4.03 -7.83 1.84
N ALA A 49 4.58 -8.10 3.03
CA ALA A 49 5.61 -7.28 3.67
C ALA A 49 7.03 -7.85 3.49
N LEU A 50 7.18 -9.01 2.85
CA LEU A 50 8.48 -9.63 2.63
C LEU A 50 9.32 -8.81 1.63
N PRO A 51 10.65 -8.74 1.79
CA PRO A 51 11.49 -7.93 0.90
C PRO A 51 11.33 -8.26 -0.59
N GLN A 52 11.09 -9.53 -0.94
CA GLN A 52 10.86 -9.93 -2.33
C GLN A 52 9.48 -9.54 -2.89
N THR A 53 8.52 -9.17 -2.04
CA THR A 53 7.14 -8.82 -2.44
C THR A 53 6.87 -7.32 -2.39
N VAL A 54 7.69 -6.56 -1.65
CA VAL A 54 7.56 -5.10 -1.53
C VAL A 54 7.86 -4.40 -2.87
N CYS A 55 7.00 -3.44 -3.21
CA CYS A 55 7.20 -2.57 -4.37
C CYS A 55 8.36 -1.60 -4.07
N ALA A 56 9.54 -1.87 -4.65
CA ALA A 56 10.69 -0.99 -4.55
C ALA A 56 10.50 0.27 -5.42
N ARG A 57 9.69 1.22 -4.94
CA ARG A 57 9.65 2.58 -5.47
C ARG A 57 10.49 3.52 -4.60
N PRO A 58 11.28 4.43 -5.19
CA PRO A 58 12.06 5.40 -4.42
C PRO A 58 11.14 6.17 -3.47
N VAL A 59 11.50 6.20 -2.19
CA VAL A 59 10.75 6.88 -1.12
C VAL A 59 10.67 8.39 -1.27
N HIS A 60 11.37 8.98 -2.24
CA HIS A 60 11.45 10.43 -2.47
C HIS A 60 10.23 11.04 -3.19
N ARG A 61 9.19 10.25 -3.48
CA ARG A 61 8.01 10.69 -4.26
C ARG A 61 6.66 10.41 -3.58
N TRP A 62 6.62 10.42 -2.25
CA TRP A 62 5.42 10.27 -1.43
C TRP A 62 5.15 11.52 -0.61
#